data_AF-X1A137-F1
#
_entry.id   AF-X1A137-F1
#
_cell.length_a   1.000
_cell.length_b   1.000
_cell.length_c   1.000
_cell.angle_alpha   90.00
_cell.angle_beta   90.00
_cell.angle_gamma   90.00
#
_symmetry.space_group_name_H-M   'P 1'
#
loop_
_entity.id
_entity.type
_entity.pdbx_description
1 polymer ?
#
loop_
_entity_poly.entity_id
_entity_poly.type
_entity_poly.pdbx_seq_one_letter_code
_entity_poly.pdbx_strand_id
1 'polypeptide(L)'
;MINYTLLPEHIKGGAQRWIENGITPGGFLVAVICNDLKESFGRADDINIHRMFDIVKFFYNEAPGSCWGSKERMIAWKKMHEGRREP
;
A
#
# COMPACT_ATOMS: atom_id res chain seq x y z
N MET A 1 7.44 -13.94 6.31
CA MET A 1 7.03 -12.75 7.08
C MET A 1 7.36 -11.55 6.22
N ILE A 2 6.44 -10.59 6.07
CA ILE A 2 6.64 -9.44 5.17
C ILE A 2 7.73 -8.53 5.74
N ASN A 3 8.73 -8.16 4.92
CA ASN A 3 9.82 -7.31 5.38
C ASN A 3 9.52 -5.81 5.19
N TYR A 4 8.85 -5.21 6.18
CA TYR A 4 8.52 -3.77 6.14
C TYR A 4 9.74 -2.84 6.24
N THR A 5 10.94 -3.33 6.55
CA THR A 5 12.14 -2.47 6.61
C THR A 5 12.56 -1.95 5.24
N LEU A 6 12.02 -2.52 4.16
CA LEU A 6 12.26 -2.09 2.78
C LEU A 6 11.56 -0.76 2.43
N LEU A 7 10.55 -0.36 3.24
CA LEU A 7 9.83 0.90 3.07
C LEU A 7 10.45 2.04 3.90
N PRO A 8 10.27 3.31 3.48
CA PRO A 8 10.55 4.47 4.32
C PRO A 8 9.80 4.43 5.67
N GLU A 9 10.48 4.81 6.75
CA GLU A 9 9.99 4.66 8.13
C GLU A 9 8.57 5.20 8.35
N HIS A 10 8.30 6.41 7.84
CA HIS A 10 7.04 7.12 8.07
C HIS A 10 5.84 6.50 7.36
N ILE A 11 6.04 5.65 6.34
CA ILE A 11 4.95 4.97 5.63
C ILE A 11 4.77 3.50 6.07
N LYS A 12 5.73 2.92 6.80
CA LYS A 12 5.70 1.50 7.24
C LYS A 12 4.41 1.15 7.96
N GLY A 13 4.04 1.93 8.97
CA GLY A 13 2.84 1.67 9.76
C GLY A 13 1.55 1.75 8.94
N GLY A 14 1.50 2.64 7.94
CA GLY A 14 0.37 2.74 7.02
C GLY A 14 0.26 1.52 6.10
N ALA A 15 1.38 1.10 5.51
CA ALA A 15 1.44 -0.08 4.65
C ALA A 15 1.13 -1.37 5.42
N GLN A 16 1.65 -1.51 6.64
CA GLN A 16 1.39 -2.66 7.50
C GLN A 16 -0.09 -2.78 7.86
N ARG A 17 -0.73 -1.70 8.32
CA ARG A 17 -2.17 -1.71 8.63
C ARG A 17 -3.04 -2.00 7.41
N TRP A 18 -2.62 -1.54 6.22
CA TRP A 18 -3.29 -1.88 4.98
C TRP A 18 -3.19 -3.38 4.66
N ILE A 19 -1.97 -3.92 4.68
CA ILE A 19 -1.71 -5.31 4.28
C ILE A 19 -2.30 -6.30 5.28
N GLU A 20 -2.14 -6.07 6.58
CA GLU A 20 -2.55 -7.03 7.61
C GLU A 20 -4.02 -6.91 8.01
N ASN A 21 -4.59 -5.70 7.88
CA ASN A 21 -5.89 -5.39 8.46
C ASN A 21 -6.86 -4.72 7.47
N GLY A 22 -6.46 -4.48 6.22
CA GLY A 22 -7.30 -3.77 5.23
C GLY A 22 -7.69 -2.34 5.64
N ILE A 23 -6.98 -1.74 6.61
CA ILE A 23 -7.27 -0.37 7.07
C ILE A 23 -6.77 0.60 6.01
N THR A 24 -7.69 1.43 5.49
CA THR A 24 -7.38 2.37 4.41
C THR A 24 -6.27 3.35 4.85
N PRO A 25 -5.14 3.42 4.12
CA PRO A 25 -4.03 4.31 4.47
C PRO A 25 -4.26 5.74 3.95
N GLY A 26 -3.28 6.62 4.17
CA GLY A 26 -3.28 7.98 3.64
C GLY A 26 -3.17 8.05 2.11
N GLY A 27 -3.48 9.22 1.54
CA GLY A 27 -3.66 9.42 0.09
C GLY A 27 -2.47 9.02 -0.78
N PHE A 28 -1.23 9.22 -0.32
CA PHE A 28 -0.03 8.76 -1.04
C PHE A 28 -0.02 7.24 -1.24
N LEU A 29 -0.17 6.47 -0.16
CA LEU A 29 -0.21 5.01 -0.23
C LEU A 29 -1.41 4.52 -1.02
N VAL A 30 -2.57 5.19 -0.92
CA VAL A 30 -3.74 4.86 -1.75
C VAL A 30 -3.41 4.96 -3.24
N ALA A 31 -2.72 6.02 -3.67
CA ALA A 31 -2.30 6.18 -5.06
C ALA A 31 -1.34 5.07 -5.51
N VAL A 32 -0.33 4.74 -4.69
CA VAL A 32 0.61 3.64 -4.95
C VAL A 32 -0.12 2.30 -5.06
N ILE A 33 -1.01 2.01 -4.11
CA ILE A 33 -1.79 0.76 -4.06
C ILE A 33 -2.69 0.63 -5.29
N CYS A 34 -3.26 1.73 -5.78
CA CYS A 34 -4.10 1.75 -6.97
C CYS A 34 -3.31 1.75 -8.29
N ASN A 35 -1.97 1.76 -8.22
CA ASN A 35 -1.08 1.89 -9.37
C ASN A 35 -1.34 3.16 -10.21
N ASP A 36 -1.67 4.26 -9.54
CA ASP A 36 -1.82 5.57 -10.16
C ASP A 36 -0.49 6.33 -10.07
N LEU A 37 0.33 6.23 -11.12
CA LEU A 37 1.66 6.84 -11.16
C LEU A 37 1.61 8.35 -10.95
N LYS A 38 0.66 9.03 -11.61
CA LYS A 38 0.50 10.49 -11.55
C LYS A 38 0.20 10.93 -10.11
N GLU A 39 -0.79 10.31 -9.49
CA GLU A 39 -1.17 10.68 -8.12
C GLU A 39 -0.13 10.20 -7.08
N SER A 40 0.60 9.12 -7.36
CA SER A 40 1.68 8.65 -6.49
C SER A 40 2.79 9.68 -6.39
N PHE A 41 3.27 10.22 -7.51
CA PHE A 41 4.27 11.29 -7.50
C PHE A 41 3.70 12.63 -7.04
N GLY A 42 2.47 12.97 -7.42
CA GLY A 42 1.84 14.23 -7.04
C GLY A 42 1.58 14.38 -5.53
N ARG A 43 1.55 13.28 -4.79
CA ARG A 43 1.30 13.24 -3.33
C ARG A 43 2.52 12.83 -2.51
N ALA A 44 3.61 12.45 -3.16
CA ALA A 44 4.82 12.01 -2.49
C ALA A 44 5.54 13.22 -1.87
N ASP A 45 6.04 13.03 -0.66
CA ASP A 45 7.09 13.88 -0.10
C ASP A 45 8.46 13.57 -0.75
N ASP A 46 9.47 14.37 -0.42
CA ASP A 46 10.82 14.24 -0.99
C ASP A 46 11.40 12.83 -0.83
N ILE A 47 11.21 12.20 0.34
CA ILE A 47 11.73 10.85 0.61
C ILE A 47 11.03 9.85 -0.32
N ASN A 48 9.71 9.91 -0.40
CA ASN A 48 8.91 9.00 -1.21
C ASN A 48 9.15 9.17 -2.71
N ILE A 49 9.43 10.38 -3.20
CA ILE A 49 9.84 10.61 -4.59
C ILE A 49 11.13 9.82 -4.91
N HIS A 50 12.15 9.96 -4.08
CA HIS A 50 13.45 9.29 -4.29
C HIS A 50 13.37 7.78 -4.05
N ARG A 51 12.39 7.32 -3.26
CA ARG A 51 12.20 5.90 -2.90
C ARG A 51 11.08 5.22 -3.69
N MET A 52 10.47 5.89 -4.67
CA MET A 52 9.28 5.38 -5.39
C MET A 52 9.51 3.99 -6.00
N PHE A 53 10.68 3.77 -6.63
CA PHE A 53 11.02 2.47 -7.21
C PHE A 53 11.00 1.36 -6.15
N ASP A 54 11.62 1.59 -4.99
CA ASP A 54 11.68 0.60 -3.91
C ASP A 54 10.32 0.35 -3.27
N ILE A 55 9.50 1.39 -3.17
CA ILE A 55 8.12 1.29 -2.66
C ILE A 55 7.28 0.39 -3.59
N VAL A 56 7.33 0.64 -4.91
CA VAL A 56 6.61 -0.19 -5.89
C VAL A 56 7.18 -1.61 -5.90
N LYS A 57 8.52 -1.76 -5.85
CA LYS A 57 9.19 -3.06 -5.77
C LYS A 57 8.77 -3.86 -4.54
N PHE A 58 8.58 -3.21 -3.39
CA PHE A 58 8.06 -3.84 -2.18
C PHE A 58 6.65 -4.38 -2.41
N PHE A 59 5.73 -3.59 -2.95
CA PHE A 59 4.39 -4.08 -3.25
C PHE A 59 4.39 -5.23 -4.26
N TYR A 60 5.28 -5.18 -5.25
CA TYR A 60 5.39 -6.21 -6.27
C TYR A 60 5.99 -7.53 -5.79
N ASN A 61 7.02 -7.50 -4.94
CA ASN A 61 7.76 -8.71 -4.56
C ASN A 61 7.41 -9.23 -3.15
N GLU A 62 6.98 -8.37 -2.23
CA GLU A 62 6.82 -8.71 -0.81
C GLU A 62 5.34 -8.74 -0.37
N ALA A 63 4.50 -7.84 -0.89
CA ALA A 63 3.11 -7.74 -0.49
C ALA A 63 2.24 -8.80 -1.19
N PRO A 64 1.09 -9.21 -0.59
CA PRO A 64 0.13 -10.07 -1.27
C PRO A 64 -0.34 -9.43 -2.58
N GLY A 65 -0.25 -10.15 -3.69
CA GLY A 65 -0.56 -9.58 -5.02
C GLY A 65 -1.99 -9.07 -5.20
N SER A 66 -2.94 -9.52 -4.37
CA SER A 66 -4.33 -9.06 -4.38
C SER A 66 -4.57 -7.77 -3.58
N CYS A 67 -3.60 -7.29 -2.79
CA CYS A 67 -3.76 -6.08 -1.98
C CYS A 67 -3.45 -4.77 -2.74
N TRP A 68 -2.98 -4.84 -3.99
CA TRP A 68 -2.53 -3.69 -4.76
C TRP A 68 -2.57 -3.95 -6.27
N GLY A 69 -2.36 -2.90 -7.06
CA GLY A 69 -2.22 -2.92 -8.52
C GLY A 69 -3.40 -2.31 -9.28
N SER A 70 -4.54 -2.11 -8.62
CA SER A 70 -5.69 -1.37 -9.16
C SER A 70 -6.66 -0.97 -8.05
N LYS A 71 -7.56 -0.04 -8.35
CA LYS A 71 -8.63 0.38 -7.42
C LYS A 71 -9.57 -0.77 -7.07
N GLU A 72 -9.86 -1.65 -8.02
CA GLU A 72 -10.73 -2.82 -7.84
C GLU A 72 -10.12 -3.81 -6.84
N ARG A 73 -8.81 -4.05 -6.96
CA ARG A 73 -8.06 -4.89 -6.02
C ARG A 73 -8.04 -4.30 -4.62
N MET A 74 -7.83 -2.99 -4.51
CA MET A 74 -7.92 -2.29 -3.23
C MET A 74 -9.31 -2.48 -2.59
N ILE A 75 -10.39 -2.25 -3.35
CA ILE A 75 -11.76 -2.43 -2.85
C ILE A 75 -12.00 -3.87 -2.39
N ALA A 76 -11.59 -4.86 -3.19
CA ALA A 76 -11.73 -6.28 -2.87
C ALA A 76 -10.95 -6.66 -1.59
N TRP A 77 -9.71 -6.18 -1.46
CA TRP A 77 -8.87 -6.42 -0.29
C TRP A 77 -9.45 -5.85 1.00
N LYS A 78 -10.02 -4.63 0.92
CA LYS A 78 -10.72 -3.98 2.03
C LYS A 78 -11.93 -4.79 2.47
N LYS A 79 -12.80 -5.17 1.52
CA LYS A 79 -14.00 -5.98 1.79
C LYS A 79 -13.66 -7.33 2.43
N MET A 80 -12.61 -8.00 1.94
CA MET A 80 -12.15 -9.27 2.50
C MET A 80 -11.79 -9.14 3.99
N HIS A 81 -11.17 -8.03 4.40
CA HIS A 81 -10.83 -7.78 5.80
C HIS A 81 -12.02 -7.32 6.65
N GLU A 82 -12.97 -6.60 6.06
CA GLU A 82 -14.24 -6.24 6.73
C GLU A 82 -15.04 -7.52 7.06
N GLY A 83 -15.18 -8.45 6.13
CA GLY A 83 -15.88 -9.72 6.38
C GLY A 83 -15.17 -10.67 7.38
N ARG A 84 -13.86 -10.49 7.62
CA ARG A 84 -13.13 -11.20 8.69
C ARG A 84 -13.36 -10.62 10.08
N ARG A 85 -13.96 -9.43 10.17
CA ARG A 85 -14.24 -8.72 11.42
C ARG A 85 -15.67 -8.91 11.91
N GLU A 86 -16.55 -9.49 11.09
CA GLU A 86 -17.87 -9.94 11.53
C GLU A 86 -17.71 -11.24 12.33
N PRO A 87 -18.33 -11.34 13.54
CA PRO A 87 -18.19 -12.50 14.42
C PRO A 87 -18.85 -13.78 13.88
#